data_AF-A0A9Q3CTN5-F1
#
_entry.id   AF-A0A9Q3CTN5-F1
#
_cell.length_a   1.000
_cell.length_b   1.000
_cell.length_c   1.000
_cell.angle_alpha   90.00
_cell.angle_beta   90.00
_cell.angle_gamma   90.00
#
_symmetry.space_group_name_H-M   'P 1'
#
loop_
_entity.id
_entity.type
_entity.pdbx_description
1 polymer ?
#
loop_
_entity_poly.entity_id
_entity_poly.type
_entity_poly.pdbx_seq_one_letter_code
_entity_poly.pdbx_strand_id
1 'polypeptide(L)'
;MKDGKKYGLLQCIEKPKHPWETINMDWVTGLVPGEKESFNSLLVIVERYSKSVIFLPCHKEDTAVVTALLFWNSIIATCGVPKIIISERDPKLTS
;
A
#
# COMPACT_ATOMS: atom_id res chain seq x y z
N MET A 1 -28.46 14.75 27.50
CA MET A 1 -27.38 14.41 26.55
C MET A 1 -27.21 12.89 26.61
N LYS A 2 -27.32 12.18 25.49
CA LYS A 2 -27.15 10.71 25.46
C LYS A 2 -25.66 10.40 25.56
N ASP A 3 -25.26 9.57 26.52
CA ASP A 3 -23.88 9.11 26.65
C ASP A 3 -23.44 8.40 25.37
N GLY A 4 -22.48 9.00 24.66
CA GLY A 4 -21.92 8.44 23.45
C GLY A 4 -21.20 7.11 23.73
N LYS A 5 -21.36 6.14 22.83
CA LYS A 5 -20.69 4.84 22.90
C LYS A 5 -19.17 5.06 23.02
N LYS A 6 -18.55 4.53 24.08
CA LYS A 6 -17.08 4.62 24.28
C LYS A 6 -16.37 4.01 23.07
N TYR A 7 -15.47 4.77 22.45
CA TYR A 7 -14.60 4.26 21.39
C TYR A 7 -13.73 3.13 21.95
N GLY A 8 -13.57 2.04 21.19
CA GLY A 8 -12.71 0.91 21.56
C GLY A 8 -11.22 1.30 21.59
N LEU A 9 -10.38 0.45 22.16
CA LEU A 9 -8.93 0.64 22.15
C LEU A 9 -8.36 0.48 20.73
N LEU A 10 -7.33 1.27 20.40
CA LEU A 10 -6.59 1.08 19.16
C LEU A 10 -5.84 -0.25 19.19
N GLN A 11 -5.97 -1.04 18.13
CA GLN A 11 -5.17 -2.25 17.96
C GLN A 11 -3.80 -1.86 17.39
N CYS A 12 -2.74 -2.11 18.15
CA CYS A 12 -1.38 -1.91 17.67
C CYS A 12 -0.97 -3.06 16.75
N ILE A 13 -0.21 -2.75 15.70
CA ILE A 13 0.38 -3.75 14.80
C ILE A 13 1.73 -4.15 15.40
N GLU A 14 1.97 -5.46 15.53
CA GLU A 14 3.24 -5.98 16.01
C GLU A 14 4.42 -5.50 15.14
N LYS A 15 5.55 -5.21 15.78
CA LYS A 15 6.76 -4.79 15.08
C LYS A 15 7.34 -6.01 14.33
N PRO A 16 7.69 -5.87 13.04
CA PRO A 16 8.34 -6.96 12.30
C PRO A 16 9.70 -7.31 12.92
N LYS A 17 10.11 -8.57 12.78
CA LYS A 17 11.40 -9.08 13.28
C LYS A 17 12.47 -9.04 12.19
N HIS A 18 12.06 -9.09 10.93
CA HIS A 18 12.95 -9.05 9.78
C HIS A 18 12.54 -7.96 8.78
N PRO A 19 13.48 -7.42 7.99
CA PRO A 19 13.16 -6.54 6.88
C PRO A 19 12.16 -7.20 5.92
N TRP A 20 11.22 -6.40 5.40
CA TRP A 20 10.22 -6.82 4.41
C TRP A 20 9.18 -7.84 4.90
N GLU A 21 9.18 -8.17 6.19
CA GLU A 21 8.21 -9.08 6.78
C GLU A 21 6.79 -8.49 6.83
N THR A 22 6.69 -7.21 7.20
CA THR A 22 5.43 -6.46 7.25
C THR A 22 5.57 -5.18 6.45
N ILE A 23 4.66 -4.98 5.49
CA ILE A 23 4.60 -3.77 4.67
C ILE A 23 3.28 -3.04 4.88
N ASN A 24 3.31 -1.71 4.81
CA ASN A 24 2.11 -0.92 4.54
C ASN A 24 2.08 -0.57 3.06
N MET A 25 0.90 -0.57 2.46
CA MET A 25 0.68 -0.31 1.04
C MET A 25 -0.49 0.65 0.87
N ASP A 26 -0.30 1.69 0.07
CA ASP A 26 -1.29 2.74 -0.12
C ASP A 26 -1.16 3.40 -1.51
N TRP A 27 -2.20 4.07 -1.98
CA TRP A 27 -2.21 4.81 -3.25
C TRP A 27 -2.25 6.31 -3.01
N VAL A 28 -1.22 7.00 -3.48
CA VAL A 28 -1.27 8.45 -3.64
C VAL A 28 -1.84 8.73 -5.02
N THR A 29 -3.05 9.29 -5.07
CA THR A 29 -3.77 9.61 -6.31
C THR A 29 -3.91 11.13 -6.50
N GLY A 30 -4.32 11.56 -7.69
CA GLY A 30 -4.53 12.98 -7.98
C GLY A 30 -3.23 13.77 -8.16
N LEU A 31 -2.19 13.10 -8.66
CA LEU A 31 -0.95 13.77 -9.05
C LEU A 31 -1.23 14.74 -10.20
N VAL A 32 -0.47 15.83 -10.24
CA VAL A 32 -0.61 16.83 -11.30
C VAL A 32 -0.37 16.13 -12.64
N PRO A 33 -1.31 16.24 -13.59
CA PRO A 33 -1.18 15.57 -14.88
C PRO A 33 0.09 16.05 -15.59
N GLY A 34 0.91 15.10 -16.03
CA GLY A 34 2.03 15.37 -16.92
C GLY A 34 1.57 15.39 -18.38
N GLU A 35 2.48 15.03 -19.30
CA GLU A 35 2.15 14.87 -20.71
C GLU A 35 1.17 13.70 -20.94
N LYS A 36 0.74 13.54 -22.19
CA LYS A 36 -0.11 12.41 -22.60
C LYS A 36 0.58 11.09 -22.23
N GLU A 37 -0.16 10.13 -21.68
CA GLU A 37 0.36 8.84 -21.14
C GLU A 37 1.23 8.95 -19.87
N SER A 38 1.20 10.08 -19.16
CA SER A 38 1.86 10.18 -17.85
C SER A 38 1.09 9.44 -16.75
N PHE A 39 1.85 8.84 -15.83
CA PHE A 39 1.31 8.26 -14.62
C PHE A 39 0.63 9.33 -13.75
N ASN A 40 -0.56 9.03 -13.24
CA ASN A 40 -1.38 9.96 -12.48
C ASN A 40 -1.50 9.57 -10.99
N SER A 41 -0.86 8.46 -10.59
CA SER A 41 -0.88 7.90 -9.25
C SER A 41 0.45 7.23 -8.89
N LEU A 42 0.67 7.01 -7.60
CA LEU A 42 1.78 6.25 -7.05
C LEU A 42 1.26 5.18 -6.10
N LEU A 43 1.70 3.95 -6.31
CA LEU A 43 1.61 2.89 -5.31
C LEU A 43 2.81 3.04 -4.37
N VAL A 44 2.53 3.33 -3.11
CA VAL A 44 3.51 3.57 -2.07
C VAL A 44 3.59 2.35 -1.17
N ILE A 45 4.80 1.83 -1.00
CA ILE A 45 5.04 0.64 -0.20
C ILE A 45 6.09 0.96 0.85
N VAL A 46 5.71 0.83 2.11
CA VAL A 46 6.55 1.15 3.26
C VAL A 46 6.81 -0.10 4.07
N GLU A 47 8.06 -0.50 4.13
CA GLU A 47 8.54 -1.60 4.94
C GLU A 47 8.59 -1.18 6.42
N ARG A 48 8.05 -1.99 7.34
CA ARG A 48 7.85 -1.55 8.74
C ARG A 48 9.07 -1.68 9.65
N TYR A 49 10.10 -2.45 9.29
CA TYR A 49 11.32 -2.68 10.10
C TYR A 49 12.27 -1.49 10.04
N SER A 50 12.78 -1.15 8.85
CA SER A 50 13.72 -0.06 8.59
C SER A 50 13.05 1.24 8.14
N LYS A 51 11.74 1.22 7.83
CA LYS A 51 11.01 2.35 7.22
C LYS A 51 11.48 2.68 5.81
N SER A 52 12.04 1.70 5.11
CA SER A 52 12.37 1.84 3.69
C SER A 52 11.09 1.96 2.85
N VAL A 53 11.13 2.80 1.83
CA VAL A 53 9.97 3.11 0.99
C VAL A 53 10.29 2.83 -0.48
N ILE A 54 9.33 2.24 -1.18
CA ILE A 54 9.33 2.08 -2.63
C ILE A 54 8.12 2.83 -3.19
N PHE A 55 8.38 3.65 -4.21
CA PHE A 55 7.37 4.38 -4.96
C PHE A 55 7.25 3.78 -6.36
N LEU A 56 6.08 3.25 -6.70
CA LEU A 56 5.82 2.66 -8.00
C LEU A 56 4.82 3.55 -8.76
N PRO A 57 5.24 4.17 -9.88
CA PRO A 57 4.34 4.97 -10.68
C PRO A 57 3.28 4.09 -11.34
N CYS A 58 2.02 4.53 -11.29
CA CYS A 58 0.87 3.76 -11.77
C CYS A 58 -0.26 4.70 -12.22
N HIS A 59 -1.32 4.11 -12.76
CA HIS A 59 -2.54 4.83 -13.06
C HIS A 59 -3.61 4.52 -12.00
N LYS A 60 -4.40 5.52 -11.66
CA LYS A 60 -5.57 5.37 -10.80
C LYS A 60 -6.53 4.34 -11.37
N GLU A 61 -6.61 4.27 -12.69
CA GLU A 61 -7.44 3.39 -13.49
C GLU A 61 -6.88 1.96 -13.61
N ASP A 62 -5.66 1.70 -13.11
CA ASP A 62 -5.07 0.37 -13.15
C ASP A 62 -5.97 -0.64 -12.45
N THR A 63 -6.22 -1.76 -13.12
CA THR A 63 -7.01 -2.86 -12.58
C THR A 63 -6.26 -3.57 -11.45
N ALA A 64 -6.98 -4.39 -10.68
CA ALA A 64 -6.37 -5.25 -9.65
C ALA A 64 -5.26 -6.14 -10.22
N VAL A 65 -5.46 -6.68 -11.43
CA VAL A 65 -4.47 -7.55 -12.09
C VAL A 65 -3.21 -6.79 -12.47
N VAL A 66 -3.34 -5.61 -13.07
CA VAL A 66 -2.19 -4.75 -13.41
C VAL A 66 -1.42 -4.36 -12.16
N THR A 67 -2.14 -4.00 -11.09
CA THR A 67 -1.57 -3.68 -9.78
C THR A 67 -0.82 -4.87 -9.18
N ALA A 68 -1.39 -6.08 -9.23
CA ALA A 68 -0.76 -7.27 -8.70
C ALA A 68 0.53 -7.63 -9.46
N LEU A 69 0.55 -7.47 -10.79
CA LEU A 69 1.73 -7.67 -11.62
C LEU A 69 2.82 -6.63 -11.30
N LEU A 70 2.45 -5.36 -11.13
CA LEU A 70 3.38 -4.30 -10.71
C LEU A 70 4.00 -4.63 -9.35
N PHE A 71 3.17 -5.02 -8.38
CA PHE A 71 3.64 -5.46 -7.06
C PHE A 71 4.56 -6.67 -7.13
N TRP A 72 4.20 -7.69 -7.92
CA TRP A 72 4.99 -8.91 -8.07
C TRP A 72 6.38 -8.62 -8.66
N ASN A 73 6.40 -7.90 -9.78
CA ASN A 73 7.62 -7.61 -10.52
C ASN A 73 8.55 -6.63 -9.78
N SER A 74 8.00 -5.75 -8.95
CA SER A 74 8.80 -4.78 -8.20
C SER A 74 9.17 -5.27 -6.82
N ILE A 75 8.22 -5.73 -6.01
CA ILE A 75 8.44 -6.04 -4.59
C ILE A 75 8.85 -7.49 -4.39
N ILE A 76 8.07 -8.44 -4.89
CA ILE A 76 8.36 -9.85 -4.67
C ILE A 76 9.70 -10.24 -5.30
N ALA A 77 9.98 -9.73 -6.49
CA ALA A 77 11.23 -9.99 -7.20
C ALA A 77 12.48 -9.41 -6.51
N THR A 78 12.38 -8.29 -5.78
CA THR A 78 13.55 -7.59 -5.22
C THR A 78 13.70 -7.76 -3.71
N CYS A 79 12.58 -7.85 -2.99
CA CYS A 79 12.54 -7.84 -1.53
C CYS A 79 12.10 -9.19 -0.93
N GLY A 80 11.51 -10.06 -1.76
CA GLY A 80 10.86 -11.29 -1.32
C GLY A 80 9.39 -11.09 -0.95
N VAL A 81 8.75 -12.17 -0.49
CA VAL A 81 7.32 -12.18 -0.19
C VAL A 81 7.07 -11.70 1.25
N PRO A 82 6.33 -10.59 1.45
CA PRO A 82 5.97 -10.15 2.79
C PRO A 82 4.98 -11.13 3.44
N LYS A 83 5.04 -11.27 4.76
CA LYS A 83 4.09 -12.08 5.52
C LYS A 83 2.79 -11.34 5.78
N ILE A 84 2.87 -10.02 5.94
CA ILE A 84 1.72 -9.16 6.27
C ILE A 84 1.75 -7.95 5.36
N ILE A 85 0.63 -7.72 4.67
CA ILE A 85 0.37 -6.51 3.89
C ILE A 85 -0.77 -5.76 4.57
N ILE A 86 -0.52 -4.51 4.97
CA ILE A 86 -1.50 -3.62 5.58
C ILE A 86 -1.85 -2.57 4.54
N SER A 87 -3.10 -2.49 4.15
CA SER A 87 -3.55 -1.59 3.09
C SER A 87 -4.87 -0.91 3.44
N GLU A 88 -5.14 0.20 2.78
CA GLU A 88 -6.49 0.78 2.80
C GLU A 88 -7.48 -0.12 2.05
N ARG A 89 -8.78 0.13 2.26
CA ARG A 89 -9.86 -0.60 1.57
C ARG A 89 -10.05 -0.10 0.14
N ASP A 90 -9.01 -0.21 -0.66
CA ASP A 90 -9.09 0.07 -2.09
C ASP A 90 -9.81 -1.08 -2.82
N PRO A 91 -10.79 -0.81 -3.71
CA PRO A 91 -11.50 -1.83 -4.47
C PRO A 91 -10.59 -2.81 -5.24
N LYS A 92 -9.37 -2.37 -5.61
CA LYS A 92 -8.36 -3.21 -6.26
C LYS A 92 -7.88 -4.37 -5.37
N LEU A 93 -8.08 -4.26 -4.04
CA LEU A 93 -7.67 -5.26 -3.06
C LEU A 93 -8.83 -6.02 -2.41
N THR A 94 -10.07 -5.53 -2.53
CA THR A 94 -11.23 -6.07 -1.82
C THR A 94 -12.32 -6.64 -2.74
N SER A 95 -11.98 -6.97 -3.99
CA SER A 95 -12.94 -7.53 -4.98
C SER A 95 -13.56 -8.85 -4.53
#